data_AF-A0A9Q1B6D2-F1
#
_entry.id   AF-A0A9Q1B6D2-F1
#
_cell.length_a   1.000
_cell.length_b   1.000
_cell.length_c   1.000
_cell.angle_alpha   90.00
_cell.angle_beta   90.00
_cell.angle_gamma   90.00
#
_symmetry.space_group_name_H-M   'P 1'
#
loop_
_entity.id
_entity.type
_entity.pdbx_description
1 polymer ?
#
loop_
_entity_poly.entity_id
_entity_poly.type
_entity_poly.pdbx_seq_one_letter_code
_entity_poly.pdbx_strand_id
1 'polypeptide(L)'
;SIYHAPNPGQPIVSSVNTITAGVSRYLGNIFKPYATNALSYVRETTDFLRKLQSTQNFPDNNILATMDVEALCTNIQHKDGLQTITNTIQNKEESHIITTLCDFVLTHNYFTFDNKTYLQINRTAMETPMAPQYSNIFMADLEQRFVTTAPRNHFSI
;
A
#
# COMPACT_ATOMS: atom_id res chain seq x y z
N SER A 1 -29.48 13.49 -10.83
CA SER A 1 -28.39 13.24 -11.79
C SER A 1 -27.08 13.58 -11.13
N ILE A 2 -26.33 12.57 -10.71
CA ILE A 2 -25.02 12.73 -10.08
C ILE A 2 -23.98 12.86 -11.19
N TYR A 3 -23.34 14.03 -11.25
CA TYR A 3 -22.28 14.36 -12.18
C TYR A 3 -20.98 13.75 -11.62
N HIS A 4 -20.51 12.63 -12.19
CA HIS A 4 -19.14 12.18 -11.96
C HIS A 4 -18.22 13.09 -12.77
N ALA A 5 -17.39 13.87 -12.10
CA ALA A 5 -16.27 14.55 -12.76
C ALA A 5 -15.39 13.49 -13.44
N PRO A 6 -14.84 13.75 -14.64
CA PRO A 6 -13.92 12.83 -15.27
C PRO A 6 -12.67 12.78 -14.39
N ASN A 7 -12.41 11.63 -13.75
CA ASN A 7 -11.16 11.39 -13.03
C ASN A 7 -10.00 11.76 -13.98
N PRO A 8 -9.01 12.55 -13.55
CA PRO A 8 -7.78 12.74 -14.31
C PRO A 8 -7.26 11.34 -14.61
N GLY A 9 -7.20 10.98 -15.90
CA GLY A 9 -6.95 9.61 -16.31
C GLY A 9 -5.70 9.07 -15.64
N GLN A 10 -5.85 8.06 -14.78
CA GLN A 10 -4.72 7.28 -14.30
C GLN A 10 -4.16 6.56 -15.53
N PRO A 11 -2.93 6.85 -15.98
CA PRO A 11 -2.33 6.09 -17.05
C PRO A 11 -2.12 4.66 -16.52
N ILE A 12 -2.93 3.73 -17.01
CA ILE A 12 -2.80 2.29 -16.75
C ILE A 12 -1.78 1.81 -17.78
N VAL A 13 -0.61 1.40 -17.30
CA VAL A 13 0.51 1.03 -18.13
C VAL A 13 1.03 -0.32 -17.70
N SER A 14 0.98 -1.29 -18.62
CA SER A 14 1.39 -2.64 -18.33
C SER A 14 2.89 -2.85 -18.32
N SER A 15 3.40 -3.25 -17.15
CA SER A 15 4.79 -3.73 -16.97
C SER A 15 4.95 -5.22 -17.28
N VAL A 16 3.91 -5.87 -17.82
CA VAL A 16 3.95 -7.29 -18.21
C VAL A 16 5.02 -7.46 -19.30
N ASN A 17 6.03 -8.29 -19.00
CA ASN A 17 7.25 -8.56 -19.81
C ASN A 17 8.45 -7.62 -19.63
N THR A 18 8.49 -6.83 -18.55
CA THR A 18 9.69 -6.06 -18.18
C THR A 18 10.69 -6.91 -17.40
N ILE A 19 11.98 -6.54 -17.43
CA ILE A 19 13.07 -7.22 -16.69
C ILE A 19 12.76 -7.29 -15.18
N THR A 20 12.03 -6.31 -14.66
CA THR A 20 11.65 -6.20 -13.25
C THR A 20 10.41 -7.03 -12.88
N ALA A 21 9.65 -7.55 -13.84
CA ALA A 21 8.40 -8.29 -13.57
C ALA A 21 8.63 -9.56 -12.72
N GLY A 22 9.72 -10.29 -12.98
CA GLY A 22 10.08 -11.49 -12.21
C GLY A 22 10.45 -11.16 -10.76
N VAL A 23 11.29 -10.14 -10.56
CA VAL A 23 11.70 -9.66 -9.23
C VAL A 23 10.49 -9.11 -8.48
N SER A 24 9.63 -8.34 -9.15
CA SER A 24 8.42 -7.80 -8.55
C SER A 24 7.45 -8.90 -8.09
N ARG A 25 7.27 -9.96 -8.87
CA ARG A 25 6.45 -11.11 -8.45
C ARG A 25 7.05 -11.83 -7.24
N TYR A 26 8.36 -12.00 -7.20
CA TYR A 26 9.06 -12.59 -6.07
C TYR A 26 8.86 -11.75 -4.79
N LEU A 27 9.07 -10.43 -4.88
CA LEU A 27 8.82 -9.50 -3.78
C LEU A 27 7.36 -9.51 -3.32
N GLY A 28 6.40 -9.52 -4.25
CA GLY A 28 4.97 -9.60 -3.92
C GLY A 28 4.62 -10.85 -3.10
N ASN A 29 5.25 -11.99 -3.38
CA ASN A 29 5.07 -13.21 -2.60
C ASN A 29 5.66 -13.10 -1.18
N ILE A 30 6.84 -12.47 -1.05
CA ILE A 30 7.46 -12.22 0.26
C ILE A 30 6.61 -11.25 1.09
N PHE A 31 6.10 -10.19 0.47
CA PHE A 31 5.32 -9.15 1.15
C PHE A 31 3.93 -9.61 1.58
N LYS A 32 3.36 -10.60 0.90
CA LYS A 32 2.01 -11.11 1.17
C LYS A 32 1.75 -11.43 2.65
N PRO A 33 2.55 -12.25 3.36
CA PRO A 33 2.33 -12.52 4.78
C PRO A 33 2.37 -11.26 5.66
N TYR A 34 3.29 -10.33 5.39
CA TYR A 34 3.39 -9.08 6.15
C TYR A 34 2.18 -8.17 5.92
N ALA A 35 1.71 -8.07 4.68
CA ALA A 35 0.53 -7.29 4.32
C ALA A 35 -0.76 -7.85 4.95
N THR A 36 -0.89 -9.17 5.08
CA THR A 36 -2.08 -9.82 5.64
C THR A 36 -2.10 -9.90 7.17
N ASN A 37 -0.95 -9.71 7.82
CA ASN A 37 -0.82 -9.76 9.28
C ASN A 37 -1.16 -8.42 9.97
N ALA A 38 -1.47 -7.37 9.21
CA ALA A 38 -1.90 -6.09 9.77
C ALA A 38 -3.21 -6.24 10.56
N LEU A 39 -3.29 -5.63 11.74
CA LEU A 39 -4.44 -5.70 12.65
C LEU A 39 -5.76 -5.28 11.98
N SER A 40 -5.70 -4.26 11.13
CA SER A 40 -6.86 -3.72 10.40
C SER A 40 -7.03 -4.32 9.00
N TYR A 41 -6.31 -5.40 8.68
CA TYR A 41 -6.47 -6.07 7.39
C TYR A 41 -7.91 -6.57 7.22
N VAL A 42 -8.63 -6.00 6.27
CA VAL A 42 -9.96 -6.44 5.85
C VAL A 42 -9.80 -7.19 4.56
N ARG A 43 -10.13 -8.48 4.56
CA ARG A 43 -9.91 -9.33 3.40
C ARG A 43 -10.89 -9.01 2.27
N GLU A 44 -12.18 -8.95 2.59
CA GLU A 44 -13.29 -8.82 1.64
C GLU A 44 -14.48 -8.12 2.33
N THR A 45 -15.45 -7.63 1.55
CA THR A 45 -16.65 -6.93 2.06
C THR A 45 -17.41 -7.73 3.11
N THR A 46 -17.47 -9.06 2.97
CA THR A 46 -18.11 -9.96 3.95
C THR A 46 -17.35 -10.00 5.27
N ASP A 47 -16.02 -9.89 5.24
CA ASP A 47 -15.18 -9.81 6.44
C ASP A 47 -15.37 -8.46 7.14
N PHE A 48 -15.49 -7.37 6.38
CA PHE A 48 -15.83 -6.06 6.91
C PHE A 48 -17.17 -6.06 7.67
N LEU A 49 -18.22 -6.59 7.04
CA LEU A 49 -19.55 -6.67 7.65
C LEU A 49 -19.52 -7.51 8.93
N ARG A 50 -18.77 -8.61 8.93
CA ARG A 50 -18.60 -9.46 10.11
C ARG A 50 -17.89 -8.72 11.25
N LYS A 51 -16.81 -8.00 10.95
CA LYS A 51 -16.09 -7.18 11.93
C LYS A 51 -17.02 -6.11 12.52
N LEU A 52 -17.74 -5.38 11.66
CA LEU A 52 -18.68 -4.34 12.08
C LEU A 52 -19.83 -4.89 12.94
N GLN A 53 -20.37 -6.05 12.58
CA GLN A 53 -21.40 -6.74 13.38
C GLN A 53 -20.87 -7.29 14.72
N SER A 54 -19.59 -7.70 14.76
CA SER A 54 -18.94 -8.17 15.99
C SER A 54 -18.58 -7.03 16.95
N THR A 55 -18.45 -5.80 16.45
CA THR A 55 -18.33 -4.59 17.25
C THR A 55 -19.70 -4.17 17.78
N GLN A 56 -20.32 -4.99 18.63
CA GLN A 56 -21.53 -4.59 19.35
C GLN A 56 -21.18 -3.64 20.50
N ASN A 57 -22.08 -2.69 20.78
CA ASN A 57 -21.99 -1.60 21.78
C ASN A 57 -21.22 -0.35 21.33
N PHE A 58 -21.72 0.28 20.27
CA PHE A 58 -21.42 1.68 20.00
C PHE A 58 -22.10 2.54 21.10
N PRO A 59 -21.36 3.33 21.91
CA PRO A 59 -21.97 4.32 22.79
C PRO A 59 -22.88 5.29 22.00
N ASP A 60 -23.87 5.87 22.68
CA ASP A 60 -24.71 6.90 22.09
C ASP A 60 -23.83 8.09 21.65
N ASN A 61 -24.07 8.63 20.45
CA ASN A 61 -23.29 9.68 19.75
C ASN A 61 -21.98 9.25 19.05
N ASN A 62 -21.89 8.04 18.51
CA ASN A 62 -20.78 7.70 17.61
C ASN A 62 -20.87 8.42 16.25
N ILE A 63 -19.73 8.96 15.80
CA ILE A 63 -19.56 9.52 14.46
C ILE A 63 -18.76 8.53 13.64
N LEU A 64 -19.34 8.05 12.54
CA LEU A 64 -18.60 7.30 11.54
C LEU A 64 -17.84 8.29 10.64
N ALA A 65 -16.52 8.24 10.68
CA ALA A 65 -15.65 8.99 9.79
C ALA A 65 -14.98 8.03 8.80
N THR A 66 -14.92 8.43 7.52
CA THR A 66 -14.16 7.72 6.49
C THR A 66 -12.97 8.58 6.07
N MET A 67 -11.81 7.95 5.92
CA MET A 67 -10.61 8.56 5.36
C MET A 67 -10.23 7.76 4.13
N ASP A 68 -10.17 8.43 2.97
CA ASP A 68 -9.75 7.82 1.73
C ASP A 68 -8.35 8.33 1.35
N VAL A 69 -7.50 7.45 0.83
CA VAL A 69 -6.15 7.82 0.38
C VAL A 69 -6.14 7.86 -1.13
N GLU A 70 -6.06 9.08 -1.67
CA GLU A 70 -5.98 9.26 -3.11
C GLU A 70 -4.68 8.65 -3.66
N ALA A 71 -4.80 7.83 -4.72
CA ALA A 71 -3.68 7.30 -5.51
C ALA A 71 -2.52 6.70 -4.68
N LEU A 72 -2.86 5.91 -3.64
CA LEU A 72 -1.94 5.37 -2.62
C LEU A 72 -0.58 4.87 -3.16
N CYS A 73 -0.58 3.92 -4.09
CA CYS A 73 0.65 3.35 -4.65
C CYS A 73 1.57 4.41 -5.27
N THR A 74 0.96 5.45 -5.86
CA THR A 74 1.69 6.51 -6.54
C THR A 74 2.14 7.62 -5.60
N ASN A 75 1.58 7.73 -4.40
CA ASN A 75 1.90 8.79 -3.44
C ASN A 75 2.94 8.37 -2.39
N ILE A 76 3.31 7.08 -2.32
CA ILE A 76 4.37 6.62 -1.42
C ILE A 76 5.73 7.09 -1.96
N GLN A 77 6.42 7.92 -1.18
CA GLN A 77 7.81 8.28 -1.48
C GLN A 77 8.69 7.05 -1.34
N HIS A 78 9.57 6.79 -2.32
CA HIS A 78 10.41 5.59 -2.32
C HIS A 78 11.20 5.44 -1.01
N LYS A 79 11.78 6.54 -0.52
CA LYS A 79 12.53 6.55 0.75
C LYS A 79 11.69 6.04 1.92
N ASP A 80 10.48 6.56 2.07
CA ASP A 80 9.61 6.23 3.19
C ASP A 80 9.15 4.77 3.12
N GLY A 81 8.73 4.31 1.94
CA GLY A 81 8.30 2.93 1.82
C GLY A 81 9.44 1.91 1.89
N LEU A 82 10.65 2.23 1.40
CA LEU A 82 11.84 1.39 1.60
C LEU A 82 12.23 1.30 3.09
N GLN A 83 12.11 2.41 3.83
CA GLN A 83 12.30 2.41 5.28
C GLN A 83 11.28 1.52 5.97
N THR A 84 10.01 1.55 5.55
CA THR A 84 8.98 0.67 6.11
C THR A 84 9.29 -0.80 5.85
N ILE A 85 9.71 -1.17 4.64
CA ILE A 85 10.14 -2.55 4.34
C ILE A 85 11.31 -2.96 5.23
N THR A 86 12.30 -2.08 5.40
CA THR A 86 13.45 -2.31 6.28
C THR A 86 13.04 -2.56 7.74
N ASN A 87 12.04 -1.83 8.22
CA ASN A 87 11.53 -1.98 9.59
C ASN A 87 10.65 -3.23 9.77
N THR A 88 10.02 -3.70 8.69
CA THR A 88 9.07 -4.83 8.71
C THR A 88 9.81 -6.17 8.78
N ILE A 89 10.97 -6.28 8.14
CA ILE A 89 11.73 -7.54 8.05
C ILE A 89 12.77 -7.58 9.19
N GLN A 90 12.60 -8.51 10.12
CA GLN A 90 13.44 -8.60 11.32
C GLN A 90 14.89 -9.03 11.03
N ASN A 91 15.08 -9.90 10.04
CA ASN A 91 16.42 -10.34 9.63
C ASN A 91 17.11 -9.23 8.84
N LYS A 92 18.25 -8.73 9.34
CA LYS A 92 18.96 -7.59 8.73
C LYS A 92 19.54 -7.89 7.35
N GLU A 93 20.08 -9.08 7.12
CA GLU A 93 20.66 -9.46 5.82
C GLU A 93 19.54 -9.61 4.78
N GLU A 94 18.48 -10.31 5.15
CA GLU A 94 17.30 -10.50 4.30
C GLU A 94 16.64 -9.16 3.98
N SER A 95 16.45 -8.30 4.98
CA SER A 95 15.95 -6.94 4.84
C SER A 95 16.77 -6.12 3.86
N HIS A 96 18.10 -6.19 3.94
CA HIS A 96 18.98 -5.46 3.03
C HIS A 96 18.80 -5.92 1.58
N ILE A 97 18.76 -7.24 1.34
CA ILE A 97 18.56 -7.83 0.01
C ILE A 97 17.19 -7.43 -0.54
N ILE A 98 16.13 -7.62 0.24
CA ILE A 98 14.75 -7.33 -0.17
C ILE A 98 14.57 -5.84 -0.44
N THR A 99 15.11 -4.97 0.41
CA THR A 99 15.03 -3.51 0.23
C THR A 99 15.78 -3.09 -1.03
N THR A 100 16.95 -3.68 -1.30
CA THR A 100 17.71 -3.41 -2.54
C THR A 100 16.95 -3.85 -3.79
N LEU A 101 16.33 -5.04 -3.76
CA LEU A 101 15.49 -5.52 -4.86
C LEU A 101 14.23 -4.64 -5.05
N CYS A 102 13.63 -4.19 -3.95
CA CYS A 102 12.50 -3.27 -3.96
C CYS A 102 12.89 -1.94 -4.61
N ASP A 103 14.01 -1.34 -4.18
CA ASP A 103 14.53 -0.10 -4.77
C ASP A 103 14.83 -0.27 -6.26
N PHE A 104 15.41 -1.40 -6.67
CA PHE A 104 15.64 -1.72 -8.07
C PHE A 104 14.33 -1.73 -8.88
N VAL A 105 13.28 -2.39 -8.39
CA VAL A 105 11.97 -2.42 -9.08
C VAL A 105 11.31 -1.03 -9.14
N LEU A 106 11.45 -0.22 -8.09
CA LEU A 106 10.90 1.13 -8.01
C LEU A 106 11.63 2.13 -8.94
N THR A 107 12.95 1.97 -9.10
CA THR A 107 13.79 2.89 -9.89
C THR A 107 13.96 2.47 -11.35
N HIS A 108 13.78 1.19 -11.67
CA HIS A 108 13.92 0.63 -13.02
C HIS A 108 12.56 0.23 -13.61
N ASN A 109 11.57 1.10 -13.42
CA ASN A 109 10.22 0.87 -13.89
C ASN A 109 10.07 1.34 -15.35
N TYR A 110 10.50 0.47 -16.26
CA TYR A 110 10.35 0.69 -17.69
C TYR A 110 8.97 0.24 -18.16
N PHE A 111 8.39 1.00 -19.07
CA PHE A 111 7.16 0.61 -19.75
C PHE A 111 7.18 1.00 -21.22
N THR A 112 6.31 0.36 -22.01
CA THR A 112 6.21 0.62 -23.45
C THR A 112 4.86 1.23 -23.78
N PHE A 113 4.86 2.37 -24.45
CA PHE A 113 3.66 3.02 -24.98
C PHE A 113 3.95 3.50 -26.40
N ASP A 114 3.05 3.23 -27.35
CA ASP A 114 3.22 3.63 -28.77
C ASP A 114 4.58 3.21 -29.35
N ASN A 115 4.98 1.94 -29.13
CA ASN A 115 6.29 1.38 -29.51
C ASN A 115 7.53 2.14 -29.01
N LYS A 116 7.37 3.02 -28.02
CA LYS A 116 8.45 3.74 -27.35
C LYS A 116 8.58 3.26 -25.92
N THR A 117 9.81 3.08 -25.47
CA THR A 117 10.12 2.72 -24.09
C THR A 117 10.31 3.99 -23.26
N TYR A 118 9.62 4.07 -22.13
CA TYR A 118 9.70 5.14 -21.17
C TYR A 118 10.19 4.59 -19.83
N LEU A 119 10.94 5.41 -19.10
CA LEU A 119 11.29 5.15 -17.71
C LEU A 119 10.40 6.03 -16.83
N GLN A 120 9.69 5.41 -15.89
CA GLN A 120 8.95 6.16 -14.88
C GLN A 120 9.93 6.70 -13.84
N ILE A 121 10.20 8.00 -13.92
CA ILE A 121 11.19 8.72 -13.08
C ILE A 121 10.71 8.98 -11.65
N ASN A 122 9.40 8.89 -11.41
CA ASN A 122 8.82 9.23 -10.12
C ASN A 122 7.62 8.32 -9.84
N ARG A 123 7.49 7.87 -8.58
CA ARG A 123 6.38 7.06 -8.04
C ARG A 123 6.42 5.58 -8.46
N THR A 124 5.87 4.70 -7.62
CA THR A 124 5.69 3.27 -7.94
C THR A 124 4.75 3.13 -9.14
N ALA A 125 5.13 2.39 -10.19
CA ALA A 125 4.17 2.08 -11.25
C ALA A 125 3.07 1.16 -10.69
N MET A 126 1.83 1.56 -10.95
CA MET A 126 0.63 0.93 -10.40
C MET A 126 0.49 -0.55 -10.80
N GLU A 127 1.14 -0.99 -11.88
CA GLU A 127 1.03 -2.35 -12.42
C GLU A 127 2.17 -3.31 -12.01
N THR A 128 3.05 -2.92 -11.08
CA THR A 128 4.02 -3.90 -10.57
C THR A 128 3.31 -4.92 -9.67
N PRO A 129 3.53 -6.25 -9.85
CA PRO A 129 2.91 -7.28 -9.01
C PRO A 129 3.11 -7.10 -7.49
N MET A 130 4.14 -6.36 -7.08
CA MET A 130 4.42 -6.05 -5.66
C MET A 130 3.66 -4.83 -5.12
N ALA A 131 3.15 -3.94 -5.98
CA ALA A 131 2.60 -2.65 -5.56
C ALA A 131 1.45 -2.75 -4.54
N PRO A 132 0.48 -3.69 -4.66
CA PRO A 132 -0.60 -3.81 -3.68
C PRO A 132 -0.09 -4.19 -2.29
N GLN A 133 0.79 -5.20 -2.20
CA GLN A 133 1.32 -5.67 -0.92
C GLN A 133 2.26 -4.63 -0.30
N TYR A 134 3.09 -3.99 -1.11
CA TYR A 134 3.95 -2.89 -0.68
C TYR A 134 3.13 -1.74 -0.06
N SER A 135 2.03 -1.35 -0.71
CA SER A 135 1.16 -0.29 -0.22
C SER A 135 0.44 -0.68 1.07
N ASN A 136 0.00 -1.94 1.18
CA ASN A 136 -0.62 -2.44 2.41
C ASN A 136 0.36 -2.44 3.60
N ILE A 137 1.62 -2.82 3.38
CA ILE A 137 2.65 -2.77 4.42
C ILE A 137 2.91 -1.32 4.86
N PHE A 138 3.02 -0.41 3.90
CA PHE A 138 3.18 1.02 4.21
C PHE A 138 2.01 1.58 5.02
N MET A 139 0.78 1.24 4.63
CA MET A 139 -0.41 1.68 5.35
C MET A 139 -0.51 1.08 6.75
N ALA A 140 -0.10 -0.17 6.94
CA ALA A 140 -0.09 -0.80 8.25
C ALA A 140 0.90 -0.10 9.21
N ASP A 141 2.09 0.25 8.73
CA ASP A 141 3.06 1.05 9.51
C ASP A 141 2.53 2.45 9.83
N LEU A 142 1.93 3.11 8.83
CA LEU A 142 1.33 4.43 8.99
C LEU A 142 0.22 4.40 10.05
N GLU A 143 -0.70 3.43 9.96
CA GLU A 143 -1.76 3.22 10.96
C GLU A 143 -1.18 3.03 12.36
N GLN A 144 -0.18 2.16 12.51
CA GLN A 144 0.46 1.92 13.81
C GLN A 144 1.08 3.20 14.38
N ARG A 145 1.74 4.02 13.54
CA ARG A 145 2.27 5.31 13.94
C ARG A 145 1.17 6.29 14.36
N PHE A 146 0.07 6.36 13.61
CA PHE A 146 -1.07 7.22 13.96
C PHE A 146 -1.72 6.81 15.28
N VAL A 147 -2.00 5.52 15.48
CA VAL A 147 -2.60 5.00 16.73
C VAL A 147 -1.68 5.25 17.92
N THR A 148 -0.36 5.12 17.75
CA THR A 148 0.62 5.33 18.84
C THR A 148 0.84 6.81 19.15
N THR A 149 0.74 7.69 18.15
CA THR A 149 0.97 9.14 18.30
C THR A 149 -0.30 9.92 18.67
N ALA A 150 -1.47 9.36 18.38
CA ALA A 150 -2.74 9.93 18.79
C ALA A 150 -2.77 10.05 20.32
N PRO A 151 -2.99 11.26 20.89
CA PRO A 151 -3.19 11.37 22.32
C PRO A 151 -4.38 10.49 22.69
N ARG A 152 -4.20 9.58 23.66
CA ARG A 152 -5.31 8.90 24.32
C ARG A 152 -6.08 9.95 25.11
N ASN A 153 -6.84 10.79 24.41
CA ASN A 153 -7.81 11.64 25.05
C ASN A 153 -8.88 10.71 25.59
N HIS A 154 -8.78 10.47 26.90
CA HIS A 154 -9.85 10.02 27.74
C HIS A 154 -10.99 11.02 27.53
N PHE A 155 -11.88 10.76 26.58
CA PHE A 155 -13.16 11.45 26.51
C PHE A 155 -14.02 10.89 27.64
N SER A 156 -13.72 11.35 28.85
CA SER A 156 -14.71 11.40 29.91
C SER A 156 -15.65 12.53 29.57
N ILE A 157 -16.87 12.17 29.16
CA ILE A 157 -18.05 13.02 29.31
C ILE A 157 -18.98 12.26 30.25
#